data_AF-A0A9X1IAZ5-F1
#
_entry.id   AF-A0A9X1IAZ5-F1
#
_cell.length_a   1.000
_cell.length_b   1.000
_cell.length_c   1.000
_cell.angle_alpha   90.00
_cell.angle_beta   90.00
_cell.angle_gamma   90.00
#
_symmetry.space_group_name_H-M   'P 1'
#
loop_
_entity.id
_entity.type
_entity.pdbx_description
1 polymer ?
#
loop_
_entity_poly.entity_id
_entity_poly.type
_entity_poly.pdbx_seq_one_letter_code
_entity_poly.pdbx_strand_id
1 'polypeptide(L)'
;MWAWANEHSVEPRKFKTLKVKDFGAKKKYENLTNAHFDGDKYTGWELTSIAFDILGGIGTYRVISDHLEIYFLLTDQISKEEVEKIESELIECGIHGKLRKAFICQHLNNQTKTGFEEAFETYRGMELDEEDDLQAWCSDCEKERLKTDGWNDESMEFANIKLVCENCYFDIKEFNINE
;
A
#
# COMPACT_ATOMS: atom_id res chain seq x y z
N MET A 1 14.30 -10.14 8.25
CA MET A 1 12.98 -10.00 7.58
C MET A 1 13.05 -8.77 6.69
N TRP A 2 12.49 -8.84 5.47
CA TRP A 2 12.37 -7.68 4.59
C TRP A 2 11.15 -6.81 4.87
N ALA A 3 11.25 -5.51 4.61
CA ALA A 3 10.14 -4.57 4.78
C ALA A 3 8.91 -4.91 3.92
N TRP A 4 9.10 -5.38 2.67
CA TRP A 4 8.00 -5.82 1.78
C TRP A 4 7.23 -7.03 2.33
N ALA A 5 7.83 -7.80 3.24
CA ALA A 5 7.20 -8.95 3.88
C ALA A 5 6.65 -8.64 5.28
N ASN A 6 6.88 -7.43 5.79
CA ASN A 6 6.42 -7.03 7.11
C ASN A 6 5.05 -6.35 6.99
N GLU A 7 4.02 -7.02 7.49
CA GLU A 7 2.64 -6.52 7.52
C GLU A 7 2.50 -5.24 8.34
N HIS A 8 3.36 -5.04 9.34
CA HIS A 8 3.36 -3.87 10.21
C HIS A 8 4.22 -2.70 9.70
N SER A 9 4.89 -2.85 8.55
CA SER A 9 5.61 -1.73 7.94
C SER A 9 4.64 -0.73 7.30
N VAL A 10 5.01 0.55 7.35
CA VAL A 10 4.20 1.66 6.80
C VAL A 10 4.14 1.59 5.27
N GLU A 11 2.93 1.62 4.74
CA GLU A 11 2.62 1.75 3.33
C GLU A 11 2.55 3.23 2.91
N PRO A 12 2.92 3.61 1.67
CA PRO A 12 3.36 2.75 0.58
C PRO A 12 4.89 2.46 0.59
N ARG A 13 5.65 3.05 1.52
CA ARG A 13 7.13 3.02 1.49
C ARG A 13 7.69 1.60 1.52
N LYS A 14 7.04 0.65 2.20
CA LYS A 14 7.46 -0.76 2.18
C LYS A 14 7.43 -1.35 0.77
N PHE A 15 6.52 -0.93 -0.11
CA PHE A 15 6.39 -1.47 -1.46
C PHE A 15 7.50 -1.04 -2.40
N LYS A 16 8.22 0.06 -2.13
CA LYS A 16 9.46 0.37 -2.85
C LYS A 16 10.46 -0.79 -2.74
N THR A 17 10.46 -1.52 -1.62
CA THR A 17 11.33 -2.70 -1.46
C THR A 17 10.90 -3.93 -2.26
N LEU A 18 9.72 -3.94 -2.91
CA LEU A 18 9.38 -4.95 -3.92
C LEU A 18 10.31 -4.88 -5.13
N LYS A 19 10.82 -3.70 -5.51
CA LYS A 19 11.83 -3.58 -6.58
C LYS A 19 13.11 -4.36 -6.24
N VAL A 20 13.48 -4.44 -4.95
CA VAL A 20 14.60 -5.25 -4.47
C VAL A 20 14.29 -6.75 -4.60
N LYS A 21 13.06 -7.16 -4.27
CA LYS A 21 12.58 -8.54 -4.47
C LYS A 21 12.63 -8.95 -5.94
N ASP A 22 12.13 -8.10 -6.83
CA ASP A 22 12.13 -8.34 -8.29
C ASP A 22 13.54 -8.46 -8.85
N PHE A 23 14.46 -7.60 -8.38
CA PHE A 23 15.88 -7.71 -8.71
C PHE A 23 16.46 -9.05 -8.24
N GLY A 24 16.14 -9.46 -7.01
CA GLY A 24 16.47 -10.78 -6.47
C GLY A 24 16.05 -11.92 -7.36
N ALA A 25 14.79 -11.91 -7.82
CA ALA A 25 14.26 -12.93 -8.72
C ALA A 25 15.03 -12.96 -10.06
N LYS A 26 15.29 -11.79 -10.65
CA LYS A 26 16.06 -11.68 -11.91
C LYS A 26 17.49 -12.19 -11.78
N LYS A 27 18.13 -11.97 -10.63
CA LYS A 27 19.50 -12.40 -10.34
C LYS A 27 19.59 -13.80 -9.72
N LYS A 28 18.45 -14.44 -9.44
CA LYS A 28 18.37 -15.71 -8.70
C LYS A 28 19.09 -15.64 -7.36
N TYR A 29 18.91 -14.54 -6.63
CA TYR A 29 19.52 -14.33 -5.33
C TYR A 29 18.46 -14.41 -4.22
N GLU A 30 18.44 -15.55 -3.54
CA GLU A 30 17.35 -15.95 -2.64
C GLU A 30 17.19 -15.03 -1.42
N ASN A 31 18.27 -14.45 -0.91
CA ASN A 31 18.21 -13.53 0.23
C ASN A 31 17.41 -12.26 -0.07
N LEU A 32 17.15 -11.92 -1.34
CA LEU A 32 16.29 -10.80 -1.72
C LEU A 32 14.83 -11.22 -1.95
N THR A 33 14.58 -12.51 -2.21
CA THR A 33 13.24 -13.04 -2.53
C THR A 33 12.56 -13.71 -1.35
N ASN A 34 13.34 -14.21 -0.39
CA ASN A 34 12.84 -14.84 0.82
C ASN A 34 12.49 -13.77 1.85
N ALA A 35 11.27 -13.80 2.37
CA ALA A 35 10.78 -12.86 3.38
C ALA A 35 11.63 -12.88 4.65
N HIS A 36 12.01 -14.10 5.04
CA HIS A 36 12.78 -14.44 6.24
C HIS A 36 13.89 -15.41 5.85
N PHE A 37 15.07 -15.18 6.38
CA PHE A 37 16.24 -16.02 6.20
C PHE A 37 17.20 -15.74 7.36
N ASP A 38 18.06 -16.70 7.64
CA ASP A 38 19.12 -16.55 8.62
C ASP A 38 20.17 -15.56 8.12
N GLY A 39 20.61 -14.69 9.01
CA GLY A 39 21.60 -13.67 8.70
C GLY A 39 22.37 -13.25 9.93
N ASP A 40 23.50 -12.62 9.70
CA ASP A 40 24.34 -12.03 10.72
C ASP A 40 24.41 -10.49 10.55
N LYS A 41 25.23 -9.85 11.37
CA LYS A 41 25.44 -8.40 11.31
C LYS A 41 26.02 -7.91 9.96
N TYR A 42 26.69 -8.77 9.19
CA TYR A 42 27.24 -8.41 7.88
C TYR A 42 26.15 -8.48 6.82
N THR A 43 25.30 -9.51 6.91
CA THR A 43 24.14 -9.70 6.06
C THR A 43 23.26 -8.45 6.04
N GLY A 44 22.97 -7.85 7.20
CA GLY A 44 22.19 -6.61 7.28
C GLY A 44 22.78 -5.45 6.46
N TRP A 45 24.10 -5.24 6.53
CA TRP A 45 24.79 -4.19 5.78
C TRP A 45 24.86 -4.47 4.27
N GLU A 46 25.13 -5.72 3.88
CA GLU A 46 25.16 -6.13 2.48
C GLU A 46 23.81 -5.93 1.80
N LEU A 47 22.73 -6.33 2.47
CA LEU A 47 21.38 -6.17 1.92
C LEU A 47 20.95 -4.70 1.91
N THR A 48 21.38 -3.92 2.89
CA THR A 48 21.15 -2.47 2.89
C THR A 48 21.91 -1.77 1.77
N SER A 49 23.14 -2.20 1.45
CA SER A 49 23.91 -1.61 0.36
C SER A 49 23.34 -1.97 -1.02
N ILE A 50 22.85 -3.20 -1.19
CA ILE A 50 22.09 -3.60 -2.39
C ILE A 50 20.82 -2.75 -2.52
N ALA A 51 20.06 -2.59 -1.44
CA ALA A 51 18.85 -1.76 -1.46
C ALA A 51 19.19 -0.29 -1.78
N PHE A 52 20.29 0.25 -1.24
CA PHE A 52 20.78 1.60 -1.54
C PHE A 52 21.10 1.77 -3.03
N ASP A 53 21.77 0.80 -3.65
CA ASP A 53 22.11 0.83 -5.08
C ASP A 53 20.86 0.76 -5.97
N ILE A 54 19.89 -0.09 -5.61
CA ILE A 54 18.66 -0.30 -6.40
C ILE A 54 17.67 0.86 -6.26
N LEU A 55 17.45 1.34 -5.03
CA LEU A 55 16.39 2.30 -4.72
C LEU A 55 16.89 3.76 -4.72
N GLY A 56 18.20 3.95 -4.64
CA GLY A 56 18.78 5.24 -4.26
C GLY A 56 18.64 5.49 -2.76
N GLY A 57 19.61 6.20 -2.20
CA GLY A 57 19.57 6.61 -0.81
C GLY A 57 20.46 7.81 -0.56
N ILE A 58 20.15 8.55 0.50
CA ILE A 58 20.98 9.62 1.03
C ILE A 58 21.77 9.18 2.26
N GLY A 59 21.38 8.04 2.85
CA GLY A 59 22.05 7.49 4.02
C GLY A 59 21.47 6.17 4.46
N THR A 60 22.16 5.52 5.39
CA THR A 60 21.70 4.29 6.03
C THR A 60 21.86 4.43 7.53
N TYR A 61 20.98 3.77 8.28
CA TYR A 61 21.02 3.80 9.74
C TYR A 61 20.71 2.42 10.30
N ARG A 62 21.41 2.03 11.38
CA ARG A 62 21.19 0.76 12.06
C ARG A 62 20.73 1.01 13.49
N VAL A 63 19.60 0.43 13.84
CA VAL A 63 19.05 0.42 15.19
C VAL A 63 19.26 -0.97 15.78
N ILE A 64 19.85 -1.03 16.98
CA ILE A 64 20.04 -2.27 17.73
C ILE A 64 19.14 -2.20 18.96
N SER A 65 18.29 -3.20 19.14
CA SER A 65 17.49 -3.42 20.35
C SER A 65 17.87 -4.75 21.00
N ASP A 66 17.28 -5.06 22.16
CA ASP A 66 17.54 -6.30 22.89
C ASP A 66 17.18 -7.57 22.09
N HIS A 67 16.32 -7.44 21.09
CA HIS A 67 15.77 -8.58 20.34
C HIS A 67 15.92 -8.46 18.82
N LEU A 68 16.25 -7.29 18.28
CA LEU A 68 16.26 -7.04 16.84
C LEU A 68 17.37 -6.07 16.44
N GLU A 69 17.94 -6.30 15.26
CA GLU A 69 18.70 -5.29 14.52
C GLU A 69 17.87 -4.83 13.32
N ILE A 70 17.59 -3.53 13.23
CA ILE A 70 16.80 -2.93 12.17
C ILE A 70 17.70 -2.04 11.34
N TYR A 71 17.66 -2.22 10.02
CA TYR A 71 18.46 -1.47 9.07
C TYR A 71 17.53 -0.59 8.22
N PHE A 72 17.74 0.72 8.29
CA PHE A 72 16.98 1.73 7.57
C PHE A 72 17.78 2.25 6.39
N LEU A 73 17.11 2.36 5.25
CA LEU A 73 17.54 3.15 4.11
C LEU A 73 16.81 4.50 4.15
N LEU A 74 17.57 5.58 4.25
CA LEU A 74 17.04 6.93 4.16
C LEU A 74 17.07 7.33 2.67
N THR A 75 15.91 7.55 2.08
CA THR A 75 15.78 7.88 0.66
C THR A 75 15.71 9.37 0.41
N ASP A 76 15.01 10.10 1.28
CA ASP A 76 14.64 11.50 1.04
C ASP A 76 14.68 12.32 2.34
N GLN A 77 15.00 13.61 2.19
CA GLN A 77 14.75 14.60 3.22
C GLN A 77 13.57 15.46 2.75
N ILE A 78 12.51 15.50 3.55
CA ILE A 78 11.28 16.23 3.23
C ILE A 78 11.04 17.36 4.24
N SER A 79 10.33 18.38 3.79
CA SER A 79 9.89 19.52 4.60
C SER A 79 8.78 19.14 5.58
N LYS A 80 8.48 20.04 6.53
CA LYS A 80 7.39 19.83 7.50
C LYS A 80 6.03 19.83 6.80
N GLU A 81 5.87 20.70 5.80
CA GLU A 81 4.66 20.83 4.99
C GLU A 81 4.38 19.52 4.21
N GLU A 82 5.42 18.90 3.65
CA GLU A 82 5.29 17.60 2.98
C GLU A 82 4.91 16.48 3.96
N VAL A 83 5.47 16.49 5.18
CA VAL A 83 5.07 15.54 6.23
C VAL A 83 3.60 15.71 6.59
N GLU A 84 3.13 16.95 6.77
CA GLU A 84 1.73 17.25 7.08
C GLU A 84 0.79 16.81 5.96
N LYS A 85 1.18 17.00 4.69
CA LYS A 85 0.44 16.51 3.51
C LYS A 85 0.37 14.98 3.50
N ILE A 86 1.48 14.27 3.70
CA ILE A 86 1.47 12.80 3.76
C ILE A 86 0.55 12.33 4.89
N GLU A 87 0.65 12.95 6.06
CA GLU A 87 -0.15 12.61 7.23
C GLU A 87 -1.66 12.84 7.03
N SER A 88 -2.07 13.86 6.27
CA SER A 88 -3.49 14.11 5.96
C SER A 88 -4.09 13.07 5.01
N GLU A 89 -3.26 12.34 4.27
CA GLU A 89 -3.67 11.25 3.38
C GLU A 89 -3.77 9.90 4.11
N LEU A 90 -3.37 9.85 5.38
CA LEU A 90 -3.45 8.64 6.21
C LEU A 90 -4.65 8.66 7.15
N ILE A 91 -5.20 7.48 7.42
CA ILE A 91 -6.27 7.27 8.39
C ILE A 91 -5.91 6.15 9.37
N GLU A 92 -6.46 6.20 10.57
CA GLU A 92 -6.29 5.16 11.59
C GLU A 92 -7.38 4.08 11.41
N CYS A 93 -6.99 2.90 10.94
CA CYS A 93 -7.86 1.74 10.87
C CYS A 93 -7.77 0.91 12.15
N GLY A 94 -8.91 0.55 12.74
CA GLY A 94 -8.95 -0.32 13.93
C GLY A 94 -8.45 -1.76 13.70
N ILE A 95 -8.18 -2.14 12.44
CA ILE A 95 -7.71 -3.47 12.05
C ILE A 95 -6.27 -3.41 11.52
N HIS A 96 -5.98 -2.46 10.62
CA HIS A 96 -4.71 -2.39 9.90
C HIS A 96 -3.77 -1.26 10.34
N GLY A 97 -4.17 -0.47 11.34
CA GLY A 97 -3.41 0.69 11.80
C GLY A 97 -3.44 1.85 10.83
N LYS A 98 -2.38 2.65 10.81
CA LYS A 98 -2.30 3.90 10.04
C LYS A 98 -1.85 3.68 8.60
N LEU A 99 -2.74 3.95 7.65
CA LEU A 99 -2.55 3.66 6.21
C LEU A 99 -3.21 4.71 5.33
N ARG A 100 -2.90 4.72 4.03
CA ARG A 100 -3.54 5.63 3.05
C ARG A 100 -5.06 5.44 3.07
N LYS A 101 -5.78 6.55 2.91
CA LYS A 101 -7.23 6.53 2.74
C LYS A 101 -7.63 5.95 1.38
N ALA A 102 -8.83 5.41 1.32
CA ALA A 102 -9.52 4.95 0.14
C ALA A 102 -11.03 5.17 0.32
N PHE A 103 -11.77 5.23 -0.78
CA PHE A 103 -13.20 5.50 -0.78
C PHE A 103 -13.94 4.38 -1.46
N ILE A 104 -14.96 3.84 -0.79
CA ILE A 104 -15.80 2.77 -1.32
C ILE A 104 -17.28 3.11 -1.17
N CYS A 105 -18.15 2.59 -2.04
CA CYS A 105 -19.59 2.70 -1.78
C CYS A 105 -20.02 1.89 -0.54
N GLN A 106 -21.16 2.25 0.05
CA GLN A 106 -21.68 1.60 1.25
C GLN A 106 -21.95 0.10 1.10
N HIS A 107 -22.12 -0.38 -0.14
CA HIS A 107 -22.49 -1.75 -0.49
C HIS A 107 -21.30 -2.70 -0.56
N LEU A 108 -20.10 -2.19 -0.87
CA LEU A 108 -18.89 -2.99 -0.94
C LEU A 108 -18.50 -3.51 0.46
N ASN A 109 -18.27 -4.82 0.57
CA ASN A 109 -17.94 -5.49 1.83
C ASN A 109 -17.27 -6.86 1.61
N ASN A 110 -16.86 -7.51 2.72
CA ASN A 110 -16.19 -8.82 2.76
C ASN A 110 -17.12 -9.98 3.17
N GLN A 111 -18.43 -9.83 3.00
CA GLN A 111 -19.44 -10.82 3.42
C GLN A 111 -20.31 -11.30 2.26
N THR A 112 -20.66 -10.41 1.33
CA THR A 112 -21.50 -10.68 0.18
C THR A 112 -20.86 -10.11 -1.07
N LYS A 113 -20.71 -10.92 -2.12
CA LYS A 113 -20.16 -10.42 -3.39
C LYS A 113 -21.15 -9.50 -4.08
N THR A 114 -20.72 -8.29 -4.40
CA THR A 114 -21.53 -7.26 -5.08
C THR A 114 -20.92 -6.81 -6.41
N GLY A 115 -19.87 -7.49 -6.87
CA GLY A 115 -18.98 -7.00 -7.93
C GLY A 115 -18.07 -5.87 -7.45
N PHE A 116 -17.11 -5.49 -8.29
CA PHE A 116 -16.10 -4.50 -7.97
C PHE A 116 -15.72 -3.72 -9.23
N GLU A 117 -16.05 -2.44 -9.23
CA GLU A 117 -15.64 -1.47 -10.24
C GLU A 117 -14.70 -0.47 -9.58
N GLU A 118 -13.72 0.03 -10.34
CA GLU A 118 -12.72 0.97 -9.86
C GLU A 118 -12.49 2.09 -10.87
N ALA A 119 -12.06 3.26 -10.38
CA ALA A 119 -11.81 4.44 -11.24
C ALA A 119 -10.70 4.20 -12.28
N PHE A 120 -9.73 3.36 -11.91
CA PHE A 120 -8.62 2.91 -12.74
C PHE A 120 -8.12 1.57 -12.19
N GLU A 121 -7.32 0.84 -12.97
CA GLU A 121 -6.75 -0.44 -12.52
C GLU A 121 -5.82 -0.21 -11.32
N THR A 122 -6.18 -0.75 -10.15
CA THR A 122 -5.39 -0.57 -8.91
C THR A 122 -4.62 -1.83 -8.50
N TYR A 123 -3.45 -1.65 -7.88
CA TYR A 123 -2.72 -2.74 -7.24
C TYR A 123 -2.03 -2.26 -5.97
N ARG A 124 -1.82 -3.18 -5.03
CA ARG A 124 -1.31 -2.89 -3.70
C ARG A 124 0.07 -2.23 -3.79
N GLY A 125 0.20 -1.04 -3.19
CA GLY A 125 1.47 -0.30 -3.19
C GLY A 125 1.79 0.50 -4.43
N MET A 126 0.84 0.70 -5.34
CA MET A 126 1.00 1.65 -6.44
C MET A 126 1.24 3.07 -5.92
N GLU A 127 2.08 3.82 -6.65
CA GLU A 127 2.17 5.27 -6.49
C GLU A 127 0.92 5.91 -7.09
N LEU A 128 0.39 6.93 -6.41
CA LEU A 128 -0.79 7.68 -6.83
C LEU A 128 -0.36 9.11 -7.13
N ASP A 129 -0.92 9.69 -8.18
CA ASP A 129 -0.76 11.11 -8.44
C ASP A 129 -1.54 11.95 -7.40
N GLU A 130 -1.24 13.25 -7.29
CA GLU A 130 -1.84 14.09 -6.24
C GLU A 130 -3.37 14.24 -6.35
N GLU A 131 -3.92 13.98 -7.53
CA GLU A 131 -5.36 14.05 -7.82
C GLU A 131 -6.04 12.68 -7.73
N ASP A 132 -5.28 11.60 -7.55
CA ASP A 132 -5.79 10.23 -7.56
C ASP A 132 -6.00 9.71 -6.14
N ASP A 133 -7.24 9.31 -5.86
CA ASP A 133 -7.61 8.53 -4.69
C ASP A 133 -7.99 7.11 -5.12
N LEU A 134 -7.72 6.12 -4.25
CA LEU A 134 -8.26 4.77 -4.43
C LEU A 134 -9.79 4.82 -4.25
N GLN A 135 -10.51 4.59 -5.35
CA GLN A 135 -11.96 4.68 -5.39
C GLN A 135 -12.56 3.43 -6.04
N ALA A 136 -13.49 2.79 -5.34
CA ALA A 136 -14.22 1.64 -5.86
C ALA A 136 -15.70 1.65 -5.50
N TRP A 137 -16.50 0.96 -6.30
CA TRP A 137 -17.93 0.81 -6.07
C TRP A 137 -18.43 -0.54 -6.58
N CYS A 138 -19.60 -0.95 -6.14
CA CYS A 138 -20.20 -2.22 -6.57
C CYS A 138 -20.90 -2.08 -7.93
N SER A 139 -21.25 -3.21 -8.55
CA SER A 139 -21.89 -3.21 -9.87
C SER A 139 -23.27 -2.53 -9.89
N ASP A 140 -23.99 -2.47 -8.76
CA ASP A 140 -25.26 -1.73 -8.70
C ASP A 140 -25.05 -0.21 -8.64
N CYS A 141 -24.00 0.25 -7.95
CA CYS A 141 -23.59 1.65 -8.01
C CYS A 141 -23.13 2.05 -9.41
N GLU A 142 -22.52 1.13 -10.17
CA GLU A 142 -22.14 1.40 -11.56
C GLU A 142 -23.36 1.55 -12.47
N LYS A 143 -24.37 0.70 -12.30
CA LYS A 143 -25.65 0.86 -13.02
C LYS A 143 -26.28 2.20 -12.72
N GLU A 144 -26.28 2.62 -11.45
CA GLU A 144 -26.84 3.91 -11.06
C GLU A 144 -26.04 5.06 -11.68
N ARG A 145 -24.70 5.03 -11.58
CA ARG A 145 -23.81 6.01 -12.21
C ARG A 145 -24.05 6.14 -13.71
N LEU A 146 -24.22 5.03 -14.43
CA LEU A 146 -24.53 5.05 -15.86
C LEU A 146 -25.93 5.59 -16.15
N LYS A 147 -26.93 5.27 -15.32
CA LYS A 147 -28.29 5.80 -15.43
C LYS A 147 -28.35 7.31 -15.22
N THR A 148 -27.50 7.85 -14.34
CA THR A 148 -27.49 9.26 -13.96
C THR A 148 -26.45 10.11 -14.71
N ASP A 149 -25.84 9.57 -15.77
CA ASP A 149 -24.78 10.22 -16.57
C ASP A 149 -23.56 10.65 -15.73
N GLY A 150 -23.14 9.80 -14.80
CA GLY A 150 -21.99 10.00 -13.94
C GLY A 150 -22.32 10.14 -12.46
N TRP A 151 -21.35 10.62 -11.69
CA TRP A 151 -21.48 10.89 -10.26
C TRP A 151 -22.17 12.24 -10.06
N ASN A 152 -23.40 12.21 -9.56
CA ASN A 152 -24.22 13.37 -9.22
C ASN A 152 -24.92 13.15 -7.88
N ASP A 153 -25.76 14.08 -7.44
CA ASP A 153 -26.40 14.00 -6.13
C ASP A 153 -27.21 12.69 -5.92
N GLU A 154 -27.92 12.20 -6.95
CA GLU A 154 -28.72 10.95 -6.87
C GLU A 154 -27.81 9.72 -6.73
N SER A 155 -26.80 9.57 -7.59
CA SER A 155 -25.90 8.41 -7.54
C SER A 155 -24.96 8.45 -6.33
N MET A 156 -24.57 9.64 -5.87
CA MET A 156 -23.79 9.82 -4.64
C MET A 156 -24.60 9.49 -3.38
N GLU A 157 -25.88 9.85 -3.34
CA GLU A 157 -26.78 9.47 -2.24
C GLU A 157 -26.96 7.95 -2.19
N PHE A 158 -27.16 7.31 -3.35
CA PHE A 158 -27.26 5.85 -3.44
C PHE A 158 -25.95 5.15 -3.02
N ALA A 159 -24.80 5.62 -3.51
CA ALA A 159 -23.50 5.04 -3.21
C ALA A 159 -23.09 5.27 -1.76
N ASN A 160 -23.47 6.40 -1.15
CA ASN A 160 -23.18 6.77 0.24
C ASN A 160 -21.74 6.41 0.64
N ILE A 161 -20.79 7.09 0.00
CA ILE A 161 -19.37 6.74 0.04
C ILE A 161 -18.83 6.69 1.47
N LYS A 162 -18.07 5.63 1.77
CA LYS A 162 -17.39 5.38 3.03
C LYS A 162 -15.88 5.53 2.86
N LEU A 163 -15.25 6.05 3.91
CA LEU A 163 -13.81 6.11 4.05
C LEU A 163 -13.28 4.80 4.64
N VAL A 164 -12.30 4.18 3.98
CA VAL A 164 -11.61 2.96 4.45
C VAL A 164 -10.11 3.11 4.24
N CYS A 165 -9.32 2.22 4.84
CA CYS A 165 -7.87 2.21 4.59
C CYS A 165 -7.53 1.41 3.33
N GLU A 166 -6.36 1.65 2.75
CA GLU A 166 -5.83 0.95 1.58
C GLU A 166 -5.91 -0.58 1.72
N ASN A 167 -5.56 -1.14 2.89
CA ASN A 167 -5.65 -2.58 3.08
C ASN A 167 -7.09 -3.09 3.11
N CYS A 168 -8.03 -2.37 3.74
CA CYS A 168 -9.44 -2.73 3.67
C CYS A 168 -9.95 -2.68 2.22
N TYR A 169 -9.54 -1.67 1.43
CA TYR A 169 -9.87 -1.57 0.02
C TYR A 169 -9.42 -2.81 -0.75
N PHE A 170 -8.15 -3.23 -0.60
CA PHE A 170 -7.63 -4.39 -1.33
C PHE A 170 -8.21 -5.72 -0.83
N ASP A 171 -8.50 -5.87 0.46
CA ASP A 171 -9.17 -7.07 0.97
C ASP A 171 -10.60 -7.19 0.41
N ILE A 172 -11.31 -6.07 0.27
CA ILE A 172 -12.63 -5.99 -0.39
C ILE A 172 -12.50 -6.29 -1.89
N LYS A 173 -11.48 -5.74 -2.54
CA LYS A 173 -11.17 -6.01 -3.95
C LYS A 173 -10.97 -7.51 -4.17
N GLU A 174 -10.07 -8.13 -3.41
CA GLU A 174 -9.78 -9.56 -3.48
C GLU A 174 -11.02 -10.43 -3.21
N PHE A 175 -11.91 -10.02 -2.30
CA PHE A 175 -13.15 -10.75 -2.03
C PHE A 175 -14.18 -10.64 -3.17
N ASN A 176 -14.26 -9.49 -3.84
CA ASN A 176 -15.27 -9.21 -4.87
C ASN A 176 -14.80 -9.50 -6.30
N ILE A 177 -13.49 -9.62 -6.54
CA ILE A 177 -12.92 -10.01 -7.83
C ILE A 177 -12.65 -11.51 -7.83
N ASN A 178 -13.32 -12.24 -8.73
CA ASN A 178 -13.26 -13.69 -9.01
C ASN A 178 -14.13 -14.57 -8.10
N GLU A 179 -14.82 -15.62 -8.57
CA GLU A 179 -14.77 -16.29 -9.89
C GLU A 179 -15.76 -15.74 -10.93
#